data_AF-A0A2S9GEV5-F1
#
_entry.id   AF-A0A2S9GEV5-F1
#
_cell.length_a   1.000
_cell.length_b   1.000
_cell.length_c   1.000
_cell.angle_alpha   90.00
_cell.angle_beta   90.00
_cell.angle_gamma   90.00
#
_symmetry.space_group_name_H-M   'P 1'
#
loop_
_entity.id
_entity.type
_entity.pdbx_description
1 polymer ?
#
loop_
_entity_poly.entity_id
_entity_poly.type
_entity_poly.pdbx_seq_one_letter_code
_entity_poly.pdbx_strand_id
1 'polypeptide(L)'
;SARDVHQLEARIDSLAARNAKLMDTLKEARQQLLALREEVDRLGQPPSGYGVLLGVQDDDTVDVFTSGRKMRLTCSPNIDTKEMK
;
A
#
# COMPACT_ATOMS: atom_id res chain seq x y z
N SER A 1 28.25 -39.33 14.90
CA SER A 1 29.46 -38.98 15.67
C SER A 1 29.24 -37.65 16.37
N ALA A 2 29.85 -37.35 17.52
CA ALA A 2 29.63 -36.10 18.26
C ALA A 2 29.87 -34.82 17.41
N ARG A 3 30.73 -34.92 16.38
CA ARG A 3 30.93 -33.86 15.37
C ARG A 3 29.70 -33.58 14.50
N ASP A 4 28.91 -34.59 14.16
CA ASP A 4 27.72 -34.44 13.32
C ASP A 4 26.60 -33.72 14.09
N VAL A 5 26.48 -34.00 15.40
CA VAL A 5 25.55 -33.32 16.29
C VAL A 5 25.90 -31.83 16.37
N HIS A 6 27.17 -31.49 16.55
CA HIS A 6 27.60 -30.09 16.63
C HIS A 6 27.43 -29.32 15.31
N GLN A 7 27.62 -29.99 14.15
CA GLN A 7 27.31 -29.39 12.85
C GLN A 7 25.81 -29.16 12.65
N LEU A 8 24.96 -30.08 13.12
CA LEU A 8 23.51 -29.94 13.06
C LEU A 8 23.03 -28.80 13.96
N GLU A 9 23.56 -28.68 15.18
CA GLU A 9 23.31 -27.55 16.10
C GLU A 9 23.67 -26.21 15.45
N ALA A 10 24.89 -26.08 14.92
CA ALA A 10 25.31 -24.85 14.23
C ALA A 10 24.43 -24.49 13.01
N ARG A 11 23.93 -25.51 12.30
CA ARG A 11 23.02 -25.32 11.16
C ARG A 11 21.62 -24.89 11.62
N ILE A 12 21.13 -25.43 12.73
CA ILE A 12 19.87 -25.01 13.35
C ILE A 12 19.99 -23.54 13.78
N ASP A 13 21.07 -23.15 14.45
CA ASP A 13 21.29 -21.77 14.89
C ASP A 13 21.36 -20.79 13.71
N SER A 14 22.05 -21.17 12.63
CA SER A 14 22.11 -20.37 11.40
C SER A 14 20.74 -20.20 10.74
N LEU A 15 19.94 -21.28 10.70
CA LEU A 15 18.58 -21.23 10.16
C LEU A 15 17.63 -20.44 11.05
N ALA A 16 17.76 -20.55 12.38
CA ALA A 16 17.00 -19.77 13.34
C ALA A 16 17.29 -18.27 13.21
N ALA A 17 18.56 -17.88 13.11
CA ALA A 17 18.96 -16.50 12.89
C ALA A 17 18.42 -15.93 11.56
N ARG A 18 18.42 -16.74 10.49
CA ARG A 18 17.83 -16.36 9.20
C ARG A 18 16.33 -16.19 9.28
N ASN A 19 15.62 -17.11 9.94
CA ASN A 19 14.18 -17.01 10.14
C ASN A 19 13.82 -15.78 10.96
N ALA A 20 14.56 -15.47 12.04
CA ALA A 20 14.36 -14.26 12.82
C ALA A 20 14.49 -13.00 11.94
N LYS A 21 15.56 -12.91 11.14
CA LYS A 21 15.75 -11.77 10.23
C LYS A 21 14.63 -11.65 9.19
N LEU A 22 14.20 -12.75 8.60
CA LEU A 22 13.09 -12.74 7.63
C LEU A 22 11.78 -12.29 8.30
N MET A 23 11.50 -12.78 9.50
CA MET A 23 10.33 -12.36 10.27
C MET A 23 10.36 -10.86 10.58
N ASP A 24 11.51 -10.32 10.96
CA ASP A 24 11.66 -8.89 11.21
C ASP A 24 11.45 -8.06 9.95
N THR A 25 12.05 -8.46 8.82
CA THR A 25 11.82 -7.77 7.53
C THR A 25 10.36 -7.81 7.08
N LEU A 26 9.66 -8.91 7.34
CA LEU A 26 8.23 -9.03 7.02
C LEU A 26 7.38 -8.12 7.91
N LYS A 27 7.72 -8.00 9.20
CA LYS A 27 7.04 -7.07 10.11
C LYS A 27 7.27 -5.63 9.68
N GLU A 28 8.48 -5.25 9.31
CA GLU A 28 8.81 -3.90 8.82
C GLU A 28 8.03 -3.58 7.54
N ALA A 29 8.04 -4.48 6.54
CA ALA A 29 7.28 -4.30 5.31
C ALA A 29 5.77 -4.16 5.58
N ARG A 30 5.23 -4.95 6.52
CA ARG A 30 3.83 -4.82 6.94
C ARG A 30 3.55 -3.46 7.59
N GLN A 31 4.46 -2.95 8.42
CA GLN A 31 4.32 -1.62 9.03
C GLN A 31 4.37 -0.50 7.99
N GLN A 32 5.22 -0.62 6.97
CA GLN A 32 5.27 0.34 5.86
C GLN A 32 3.96 0.36 5.08
N LEU A 33 3.37 -0.81 4.81
CA LEU A 33 2.07 -0.90 4.15
C LEU A 33 0.95 -0.26 4.99
N LEU A 34 0.97 -0.47 6.31
CA LEU A 34 0.01 0.17 7.22
C LEU A 34 0.17 1.69 7.20
N ALA A 35 1.40 2.20 7.28
CA ALA A 35 1.68 3.64 7.25
C ALA A 35 1.23 4.29 5.93
N LEU A 36 1.48 3.64 4.80
CA LEU A 36 1.01 4.12 3.48
C LEU A 36 -0.52 4.14 3.41
N ARG A 37 -1.18 3.12 3.98
CA ARG A 37 -2.65 3.08 4.02
C ARG A 37 -3.23 4.21 4.89
N GLU A 38 -2.64 4.47 6.06
CA GLU A 38 -3.01 5.60 6.91
C GLU A 38 -2.79 6.95 6.20
N GLU A 39 -1.74 7.08 5.40
CA GLU A 39 -1.49 8.27 4.59
C GLU A 39 -2.53 8.46 3.48
N VAL A 40 -2.93 7.39 2.82
CA VAL A 40 -4.03 7.42 1.86
C VAL A 40 -5.35 7.81 2.53
N ASP A 41 -5.63 7.29 3.72
CA ASP A 41 -6.84 7.65 4.48
C ASP A 41 -6.79 9.12 4.95
N ARG A 42 -5.61 9.63 5.32
CA ARG A 42 -5.39 11.04 5.67
C ARG A 42 -5.59 11.98 4.47
N LEU A 43 -5.23 11.57 3.25
CA LEU A 43 -5.51 12.36 2.04
C LEU A 43 -7.02 12.59 1.82
N GLY A 44 -7.87 11.71 2.37
CA GLY A 44 -9.33 11.85 2.35
C GLY A 44 -9.90 12.75 3.47
N GLN A 45 -9.09 13.29 4.38
CA GLN A 45 -9.60 14.16 5.46
C GLN A 45 -10.08 15.52 4.92
N PRO A 46 -11.21 16.06 5.45
CA PRO A 46 -11.77 17.34 5.01
C PRO A 46 -10.85 18.54 5.33
N PRO A 47 -10.92 19.67 4.59
CA PRO A 47 -12.01 20.15 3.70
C PRO A 47 -11.93 19.62 2.27
N SER A 48 -12.88 18.77 1.89
CA SER A 48 -12.96 18.20 0.54
C SER A 48 -13.80 19.10 -0.37
N GLY A 49 -13.23 19.52 -1.50
CA GLY A 49 -13.98 20.22 -2.54
C GLY A 49 -14.93 19.26 -3.25
N TYR A 50 -16.16 19.71 -3.50
CA TYR A 50 -17.14 18.94 -4.28
C TYR A 50 -17.10 19.38 -5.76
N GLY A 51 -17.41 18.44 -6.65
CA GLY A 51 -17.49 18.66 -8.10
C GLY A 51 -18.44 17.67 -8.75
N VAL A 52 -18.77 17.91 -10.02
CA VAL A 52 -19.62 17.01 -10.83
C VAL A 52 -18.73 16.17 -11.73
N LEU A 53 -18.91 14.85 -11.73
CA LEU A 53 -18.23 13.96 -12.67
C LEU A 53 -18.76 14.21 -14.09
N LEU A 54 -17.85 14.37 -15.06
CA LEU A 54 -18.18 14.51 -16.48
C LEU A 54 -17.89 13.23 -17.27
N GLY A 55 -16.88 12.47 -16.86
CA GLY A 55 -16.51 11.22 -17.51
C GLY A 55 -15.27 10.60 -16.88
N VAL A 56 -15.15 9.28 -17.06
CA VAL A 56 -14.02 8.47 -16.61
C VAL A 56 -13.12 8.20 -17.81
N GLN A 57 -11.81 8.23 -17.61
CA GLN A 57 -10.83 7.89 -18.63
C GLN A 57 -10.20 6.52 -18.37
N ASP A 58 -9.61 5.95 -19.43
CA ASP A 58 -9.02 4.61 -19.42
C ASP A 58 -7.70 4.51 -18.62
N ASP A 59 -7.17 5.66 -18.15
CA ASP A 59 -5.88 5.81 -17.46
C ASP A 59 -6.03 6.11 -15.95
N ASP A 60 -7.14 5.68 -15.34
CA ASP A 60 -7.50 5.95 -13.93
C ASP A 60 -7.64 7.44 -13.57
N THR A 61 -7.82 8.30 -14.58
CA THR A 61 -8.16 9.70 -14.38
C THR A 61 -9.64 9.98 -14.62
N VAL A 62 -10.15 11.01 -13.96
CA VAL A 62 -11.53 11.46 -14.12
C VAL A 62 -11.59 12.92 -14.54
N ASP A 63 -12.48 13.22 -15.46
CA ASP A 63 -12.82 14.58 -15.81
C ASP A 63 -13.94 15.05 -14.89
N VAL A 64 -13.68 16.10 -14.10
CA VAL A 64 -14.66 16.72 -13.20
C VAL A 64 -14.90 18.18 -13.55
N PHE A 65 -16.11 18.66 -13.28
CA PHE A 65 -16.44 20.07 -13.27
C PHE A 65 -16.41 20.57 -11.83
N THR A 66 -15.46 21.46 -11.54
CA THR A 66 -15.32 22.08 -10.23
C THR A 66 -14.92 23.54 -10.39
N SER A 67 -15.42 24.42 -9.51
CA SER A 67 -15.14 25.86 -9.52
C SER A 67 -15.31 26.54 -10.89
N GLY A 68 -16.31 26.12 -11.68
CA GLY A 68 -16.67 26.75 -12.96
C GLY A 68 -15.81 26.35 -14.16
N ARG A 69 -14.91 25.37 -14.03
CA ARG A 69 -14.09 24.86 -15.14
C ARG A 69 -14.00 23.34 -15.14
N LYS A 70 -13.71 22.77 -16.31
CA LYS A 70 -13.37 21.35 -16.47
C LYS A 70 -11.93 21.12 -16.00
N MET A 71 -11.72 20.11 -15.16
CA MET A 71 -10.42 19.68 -14.67
C MET A 71 -10.29 18.17 -14.84
N ARG A 72 -9.08 17.70 -15.13
CA ARG A 72 -8.73 16.28 -15.06
C ARG A 72 -8.03 16.02 -13.74
N LEU A 73 -8.53 15.08 -12.97
CA LEU A 73 -8.00 14.73 -11.66
C LEU A 73 -7.63 13.26 -11.61
N THR A 74 -6.58 12.95 -10.84
CA THR A 74 -6.21 11.59 -10.47
C THR A 74 -7.07 11.11 -9.32
N CYS A 75 -7.60 9.89 -9.41
CA CYS A 75 -8.37 9.28 -8.33
C CYS A 75 -7.46 8.65 -7.28
N SER A 76 -7.93 8.63 -6.03
CA SER A 76 -7.30 7.83 -4.98
C SER A 76 -7.50 6.34 -5.28
N PRO A 77 -6.53 5.45 -4.96
CA PRO A 77 -6.66 4.01 -5.19
C PRO A 77 -7.84 3.35 -4.46
N ASN A 78 -8.41 4.03 -3.46
CA ASN A 78 -9.59 3.58 -2.73
C ASN A 78 -10.91 3.77 -3.51
N ILE A 79 -10.89 4.41 -4.68
CA ILE A 79 -12.07 4.70 -5.50
C ILE A 79 -12.02 3.84 -6.77
N ASP A 80 -13.06 3.04 -7.00
CA ASP A 80 -13.21 2.31 -8.26
C ASP A 80 -13.86 3.24 -9.30
N THR A 81 -13.06 3.65 -10.28
CA THR A 81 -13.49 4.52 -11.39
C THR A 81 -14.52 3.85 -12.29
N LYS A 82 -14.62 2.51 -12.31
CA LYS A 82 -15.59 1.78 -13.14
C LYS A 82 -17.00 1.77 -12.57
N GLU A 83 -17.16 2.00 -11.27
CA GLU A 83 -18.47 2.11 -10.63
C GLU A 83 -19.02 3.55 -10.65
N MET A 84 -18.22 4.52 -11.09
CA MET A 84 -18.62 5.93 -11.17
C MET A 84 -19.55 6.16 -12.37
N LYS A 85 -20.78 6.62 -12.08
CA LYS A 85 -21.83 6.89 -13.08
C LYS A 85 -21.95 8.37 -13.43
#